data_AF-A0AA38TY52-F1
#
_entry.id   AF-A0AA38TY52-F1
#
_cell.length_a   1.000
_cell.length_b   1.000
_cell.length_c   1.000
_cell.angle_alpha   90.00
_cell.angle_beta   90.00
_cell.angle_gamma   90.00
#
_symmetry.space_group_name_H-M   'P 1'
#
loop_
_entity.id
_entity.type
_entity.pdbx_description
1 polymer ?
#
loop_
_entity_poly.entity_id
_entity_poly.type
_entity_poly.pdbx_seq_one_letter_code
_entity_poly.pdbx_strand_id
1 'polypeptide(L)'
;MGFLTWYLKMLDVRPITTKSISAGLIYGAADLTAQSVTMRASDSLHLIRTLRMAMFGLLFLGPAQHVWFNFLGRLLPKRDMVTTFKKLIVGQLIYGPSCTAVFFTYNAFLQGESVGEIALRLQRDLLPTLTGGLMYWPICDFFTYKIIPVHLQKCFQIHWQPLINSAFSFMWTIYLTYMASLGKATKV
;
A
#
# COMPACT_ATOMS: atom_id res chain seq x y z
N MET A 1 -12.30 3.14 -27.60
CA MET A 1 -11.52 2.34 -26.63
C MET A 1 -11.25 3.21 -25.41
N GLY A 2 -11.87 2.93 -24.26
CA GLY A 2 -11.75 3.78 -23.06
C GLY A 2 -10.43 3.59 -22.31
N PHE A 3 -10.01 4.61 -21.53
CA PHE A 3 -8.80 4.59 -20.70
C PHE A 3 -8.75 3.36 -19.77
N LEU A 4 -9.88 3.00 -19.15
CA LEU A 4 -9.98 1.84 -18.27
C LEU A 4 -9.64 0.53 -19.00
N THR A 5 -10.15 0.33 -20.21
CA THR A 5 -9.87 -0.85 -21.02
C THR A 5 -8.41 -0.92 -21.44
N TRP A 6 -7.79 0.22 -21.77
CA TRP A 6 -6.36 0.30 -22.05
C TRP A 6 -5.51 -0.01 -20.80
N TYR A 7 -5.89 0.52 -19.63
CA TYR A 7 -5.19 0.26 -18.37
C TYR A 7 -5.26 -1.21 -17.96
N LEU A 8 -6.45 -1.82 -18.03
CA LEU A 8 -6.63 -3.25 -17.77
C LEU A 8 -5.80 -4.11 -18.74
N LYS A 9 -5.77 -3.74 -20.03
CA LYS A 9 -4.91 -4.41 -21.02
C LYS A 9 -3.42 -4.28 -20.68
N MET A 10 -2.97 -3.12 -20.21
CA MET A 10 -1.58 -2.92 -19.81
C MET A 10 -1.22 -3.71 -18.54
N LEU A 11 -2.17 -3.88 -17.61
CA LEU A 11 -2.01 -4.76 -16.45
C LEU A 11 -1.78 -6.23 -16.85
N ASP A 12 -2.37 -6.69 -17.96
CA ASP A 12 -2.17 -8.05 -18.46
C ASP A 12 -0.88 -8.18 -19.29
N VAL A 13 -0.59 -7.21 -20.17
CA VAL A 13 0.55 -7.28 -21.09
C VAL A 13 1.89 -6.95 -20.39
N ARG A 14 1.90 -6.00 -19.44
CA ARG A 14 3.10 -5.57 -18.70
C ARG A 14 2.80 -5.42 -17.21
N PRO A 15 2.45 -6.52 -16.51
CA PRO A 15 1.95 -6.48 -15.14
C PRO A 15 2.90 -5.82 -14.15
N ILE A 16 4.21 -6.04 -14.27
CA ILE A 16 5.20 -5.48 -13.33
C ILE A 16 5.32 -3.96 -13.53
N THR A 17 5.54 -3.52 -14.77
CA THR A 17 5.75 -2.10 -15.08
C THR A 17 4.50 -1.29 -14.77
N THR A 18 3.32 -1.75 -15.18
CA THR A 18 2.07 -1.02 -14.94
C THR A 18 1.75 -0.93 -13.45
N LYS A 19 1.94 -2.01 -12.68
CA LYS A 19 1.73 -1.97 -11.22
C LYS A 19 2.73 -1.05 -10.53
N SER A 20 3.99 -1.06 -10.96
CA SER A 20 5.06 -0.23 -10.40
C SER A 20 4.81 1.27 -10.65
N ILE A 21 4.47 1.64 -11.89
CA ILE A 21 4.13 3.03 -12.22
C ILE A 21 2.89 3.49 -11.45
N SER A 22 1.82 2.69 -11.44
CA SER A 22 0.61 3.02 -10.66
C SER A 22 0.91 3.17 -9.17
N ALA A 23 1.71 2.27 -8.58
CA ALA A 23 2.08 2.35 -7.18
C ALA A 23 2.90 3.60 -6.86
N GLY A 24 3.87 3.95 -7.72
CA GLY A 24 4.64 5.19 -7.56
C GLY A 24 3.78 6.46 -7.62
N LEU A 25 2.85 6.52 -8.57
CA LEU A 25 1.91 7.64 -8.69
C LEU A 25 0.99 7.74 -7.45
N ILE A 26 0.45 6.61 -6.99
CA ILE A 26 -0.39 6.56 -5.79
C ILE A 26 0.39 7.05 -4.56
N TYR A 27 1.61 6.57 -4.35
CA TYR A 27 2.43 6.99 -3.21
C TYR A 27 2.83 8.46 -3.26
N GLY A 28 3.20 8.97 -4.44
CA GLY A 28 3.50 10.39 -4.62
C GLY A 28 2.27 11.26 -4.35
N ALA A 29 1.14 10.94 -4.95
CA ALA A 29 -0.10 11.71 -4.74
C ALA A 29 -0.61 11.63 -3.30
N ALA A 30 -0.47 10.46 -2.65
CA ALA A 30 -0.85 10.27 -1.26
C ALA A 30 0.04 11.09 -0.32
N ASP A 31 1.34 11.13 -0.57
CA ASP A 31 2.24 11.98 0.22
C ASP A 31 1.93 13.47 0.03
N LEU A 32 1.69 13.93 -1.21
CA LEU A 32 1.27 15.33 -1.44
C LEU A 32 0.00 15.67 -0.68
N THR A 33 -0.98 14.77 -0.70
CA THR A 33 -2.24 14.96 0.03
C THR A 33 -2.01 14.98 1.55
N ALA A 34 -1.20 14.06 2.06
CA ALA A 34 -0.81 14.04 3.47
C ALA A 34 -0.12 15.35 3.88
N GLN A 35 0.77 15.88 3.04
CA GLN A 35 1.39 17.19 3.25
C GLN A 35 0.34 18.29 3.26
N SER A 36 -0.50 18.40 2.23
CA SER A 36 -1.52 19.45 2.14
C SER A 36 -2.50 19.47 3.31
N VAL A 37 -2.81 18.30 3.89
CA VAL A 37 -3.70 18.20 5.06
C VAL A 37 -3.00 18.58 6.38
N THR A 38 -1.68 18.40 6.46
CA THR A 38 -0.90 18.63 7.70
C THR A 38 -0.13 19.95 7.73
N MET A 39 0.08 20.57 6.57
CA MET A 39 0.80 21.83 6.42
C MET A 39 0.00 23.02 6.98
N ARG A 40 0.72 23.93 7.63
CA ARG A 40 0.18 25.27 7.97
C ARG A 40 0.37 26.21 6.77
N ALA A 41 -0.35 27.32 6.74
CA ALA A 41 -0.30 28.29 5.64
C ALA A 41 1.10 28.89 5.36
N SER A 42 2.04 28.76 6.31
CA SER A 42 3.44 29.19 6.19
C SER A 42 4.40 28.12 5.67
N ASP A 43 3.97 26.85 5.58
CA ASP A 43 4.85 25.73 5.25
C ASP A 43 4.98 25.57 3.73
N SER A 44 6.13 25.05 3.29
CA SER A 44 6.39 24.74 1.88
C SER A 44 6.30 23.24 1.61
N LEU A 45 5.89 22.86 0.39
CA LEU A 45 5.80 21.45 0.01
C LEU A 45 7.19 20.81 -0.04
N HIS A 46 7.36 19.71 0.66
CA HIS A 46 8.58 18.91 0.66
C HIS A 46 8.58 17.92 -0.52
N LEU A 47 8.91 18.41 -1.72
CA LEU A 47 8.94 17.58 -2.94
C LEU A 47 9.94 16.42 -2.86
N ILE A 48 11.05 16.59 -2.14
CA ILE A 48 12.02 15.50 -1.91
C ILE A 48 11.36 14.35 -1.15
N ARG A 49 10.49 14.66 -0.17
CA ARG A 49 9.74 13.63 0.59
C ARG A 49 8.79 12.88 -0.34
N THR A 50 8.06 13.60 -1.18
CA THR A 50 7.15 13.03 -2.17
C THR A 50 7.88 12.13 -3.15
N LEU A 51 9.05 12.55 -3.63
CA LEU A 51 9.86 11.74 -4.54
C LEU A 51 10.31 10.43 -3.88
N ARG A 52 10.72 10.45 -2.61
CA ARG A 52 11.09 9.24 -1.87
C ARG A 52 9.92 8.27 -1.77
N MET A 53 8.72 8.76 -1.47
CA MET A 53 7.51 7.93 -1.40
C MET A 53 7.15 7.35 -2.77
N ALA A 54 7.20 8.16 -3.82
CA ALA A 54 6.94 7.71 -5.19
C ALA A 54 7.95 6.64 -5.64
N MET A 55 9.23 6.83 -5.32
CA MET A 55 10.29 5.86 -5.62
C MET A 55 10.10 4.55 -4.86
N PHE A 56 9.63 4.59 -3.62
CA PHE A 56 9.28 3.39 -2.86
C PHE A 56 8.17 2.58 -3.56
N GLY A 57 7.08 3.25 -3.95
CA GLY A 57 5.98 2.61 -4.69
C GLY A 57 6.45 1.99 -6.01
N LEU A 58 7.30 2.71 -6.74
CA LEU A 58 7.79 2.30 -8.05
C LEU A 58 8.81 1.15 -8.00
N LEU A 59 9.80 1.22 -7.12
CA LEU A 59 10.92 0.27 -7.11
C LEU A 59 10.70 -0.93 -6.19
N PHE A 60 9.99 -0.74 -5.08
CA PHE A 60 9.84 -1.79 -4.07
C PHE A 60 8.45 -2.41 -4.15
N LEU A 61 7.39 -1.61 -4.00
CA LEU A 61 6.04 -2.13 -3.82
C LEU A 61 5.54 -2.85 -5.09
N GLY A 62 5.70 -2.26 -6.27
CA GLY A 62 5.26 -2.84 -7.53
C GLY A 62 5.85 -4.24 -7.81
N PRO A 63 7.19 -4.39 -7.81
CA PRO A 63 7.83 -5.69 -7.99
C PRO A 63 7.54 -6.66 -6.84
N ALA A 64 7.57 -6.21 -5.58
CA ALA A 64 7.28 -7.05 -4.42
C ALA A 64 5.85 -7.62 -4.46
N GLN A 65 4.86 -6.80 -4.83
CA GLN A 65 3.49 -7.27 -5.01
C GLN A 65 3.41 -8.34 -6.09
N HIS A 66 4.09 -8.15 -7.23
CA HIS A 66 4.07 -9.14 -8.30
C HIS A 66 4.66 -10.50 -7.86
N VAL A 67 5.82 -10.47 -7.18
CA VAL A 67 6.46 -11.68 -6.65
C VAL A 67 5.57 -12.35 -5.60
N TRP A 68 4.99 -11.57 -4.68
CA TRP A 68 4.11 -12.07 -3.63
C TRP A 68 2.86 -12.77 -4.18
N PHE A 69 2.17 -12.14 -5.12
CA PHE A 69 0.97 -12.74 -5.72
C PHE A 69 1.30 -14.00 -6.53
N ASN A 70 2.43 -14.03 -7.24
CA ASN A 70 2.89 -15.24 -7.92
C ASN A 70 3.24 -16.36 -6.92
N PHE A 71 3.92 -16.02 -5.82
CA PHE A 71 4.24 -16.98 -4.76
C PHE A 71 2.97 -17.56 -4.13
N LEU A 72 2.00 -16.73 -3.75
CA LEU A 72 0.71 -17.19 -3.23
C LEU A 72 -0.09 -18.00 -4.25
N GLY A 73 0.00 -17.65 -5.54
CA GLY A 73 -0.63 -18.42 -6.61
C GLY A 73 -0.07 -19.83 -6.75
N ARG A 74 1.24 -20.02 -6.50
CA ARG A 74 1.90 -21.34 -6.51
C ARG A 74 1.66 -22.13 -5.23
N LEU A 75 1.75 -21.47 -4.07
CA LEU A 75 1.59 -22.12 -2.76
C LEU A 75 0.13 -22.53 -2.51
N LEU A 76 -0.82 -21.70 -2.93
CA LEU A 76 -2.24 -21.87 -2.70
C LEU A 76 -3.01 -21.73 -4.03
N PRO A 77 -2.93 -22.71 -4.94
CA PRO A 77 -3.52 -22.60 -6.28
C PRO A 77 -5.06 -22.64 -6.28
N LYS A 78 -5.67 -23.19 -5.22
CA LYS A 78 -7.12 -23.30 -5.10
C LYS A 78 -7.79 -21.93 -4.93
N ARG A 79 -9.03 -21.82 -5.42
CA ARG A 79 -9.86 -20.60 -5.40
C ARG A 79 -11.11 -20.75 -4.52
N ASP A 80 -11.13 -21.75 -3.65
CA ASP A 80 -12.19 -21.92 -2.66
C ASP A 80 -12.10 -20.87 -1.54
N MET A 81 -13.20 -20.66 -0.83
CA MET A 81 -13.30 -19.66 0.24
C MET A 81 -12.25 -19.86 1.33
N VAL A 82 -11.97 -21.11 1.72
CA VAL A 82 -10.98 -21.43 2.76
C VAL A 82 -9.58 -21.03 2.30
N THR A 83 -9.22 -21.34 1.07
CA THR A 83 -7.93 -20.92 0.49
C THR A 83 -7.83 -19.40 0.35
N THR A 84 -8.92 -18.70 0.04
CA THR A 84 -8.94 -17.23 0.00
C THR A 84 -8.69 -16.63 1.38
N PHE A 85 -9.37 -17.13 2.42
CA PHE A 85 -9.10 -16.69 3.80
C PHE A 85 -7.65 -16.97 4.24
N LYS A 86 -7.10 -18.14 3.89
CA LYS A 86 -5.69 -18.46 4.15
C LYS A 86 -4.75 -17.46 3.48
N LYS A 87 -4.99 -17.11 2.20
CA LYS A 87 -4.20 -16.10 1.48
C LYS A 87 -4.27 -14.73 2.16
N LEU A 88 -5.44 -14.32 2.62
CA LEU A 88 -5.64 -13.05 3.33
C LEU A 88 -4.88 -13.03 4.66
N ILE A 89 -4.99 -14.09 5.46
CA ILE A 89 -4.29 -14.20 6.75
C ILE A 89 -2.78 -14.17 6.54
N VAL A 90 -2.26 -14.96 5.60
CA VAL A 90 -0.82 -14.98 5.26
C VAL A 90 -0.35 -13.62 4.74
N GLY A 91 -1.18 -12.95 3.93
CA GLY A 91 -0.92 -11.58 3.48
C GLY A 91 -0.81 -10.59 4.64
N GLN A 92 -1.76 -10.62 5.57
CA GLN A 92 -1.80 -9.70 6.71
C GLN A 92 -0.73 -9.99 7.76
N LEU A 93 -0.31 -11.26 7.94
CA LEU A 93 0.66 -11.64 8.97
C LEU A 93 2.11 -11.70 8.48
N ILE A 94 2.35 -11.87 7.18
CA ILE A 94 3.71 -11.97 6.64
C ILE A 94 4.02 -10.79 5.75
N TYR A 95 3.22 -10.59 4.70
CA TYR A 95 3.50 -9.57 3.68
C TYR A 95 3.31 -8.17 4.23
N GLY A 96 2.23 -7.91 4.97
CA GLY A 96 1.95 -6.63 5.63
C GLY A 96 3.11 -6.18 6.53
N PRO A 97 3.51 -6.97 7.54
CA PRO A 97 4.65 -6.68 8.42
C PRO A 97 5.96 -6.49 7.67
N SER A 98 6.25 -7.36 6.70
CA SER A 98 7.49 -7.27 5.93
C SER A 98 7.54 -5.98 5.11
N CYS A 99 6.46 -5.65 4.38
CA CYS A 99 6.40 -4.43 3.58
C CYS A 99 6.44 -3.16 4.42
N THR A 100 5.71 -3.13 5.54
CA THR A 100 5.70 -1.99 6.46
C THR A 100 7.08 -1.79 7.11
N ALA A 101 7.76 -2.88 7.49
CA ALA A 101 9.12 -2.80 8.02
C ALA A 101 10.10 -2.24 6.98
N VAL A 102 10.08 -2.78 5.76
CA VAL A 102 10.93 -2.27 4.65
C VAL A 102 10.62 -0.81 4.35
N PHE A 103 9.35 -0.39 4.40
CA PHE A 103 8.94 1.01 4.21
C PHE A 103 9.53 1.94 5.26
N PHE A 104 9.40 1.62 6.54
CA PHE A 104 9.95 2.44 7.62
C PHE A 104 11.48 2.45 7.60
N THR A 105 12.13 1.30 7.38
CA THR A 105 13.59 1.22 7.26
C THR A 105 14.11 2.05 6.09
N TYR A 106 13.49 1.94 4.90
CA TYR A 106 13.84 2.75 3.73
C TYR A 106 13.71 4.25 4.02
N ASN A 107 12.60 4.66 4.62
CA ASN A 107 12.35 6.06 4.92
C ASN A 107 13.32 6.64 5.95
N ALA A 108 13.58 5.89 7.02
CA ALA A 108 14.50 6.30 8.09
C ALA A 108 15.95 6.36 7.59
N PHE A 109 16.37 5.39 6.76
CA PHE A 109 17.68 5.41 6.11
C PHE A 109 17.87 6.64 5.23
N LEU A 110 16.88 7.01 4.40
CA LEU A 110 16.94 8.23 3.59
C LEU A 110 16.84 9.54 4.39
N GLN A 111 16.37 9.47 5.64
CA GLN A 111 16.40 10.58 6.59
C GLN A 111 17.75 10.69 7.32
N GLY A 112 18.70 9.77 7.07
CA GLY A 112 20.02 9.76 7.68
C GLY A 112 20.02 9.25 9.13
N GLU A 113 19.00 8.47 9.53
CA GLU A 113 18.97 7.82 10.84
C GLU A 113 19.99 6.68 10.93
N SER A 114 20.60 6.52 12.10
CA SER A 114 21.48 5.41 12.42
C SER A 114 20.71 4.09 12.58
N VAL A 115 21.39 2.95 12.46
CA VAL A 115 20.76 1.61 12.58
C VAL A 115 20.02 1.44 13.93
N GLY A 116 20.55 2.03 15.00
CA GLY A 116 19.89 2.01 16.31
C GLY A 116 18.60 2.82 16.36
N GLU A 117 18.57 4.00 15.73
CA GLU A 117 17.37 4.84 15.62
C GLU A 117 16.31 4.16 14.74
N ILE A 118 16.72 3.53 13.64
CA ILE A 118 15.83 2.76 12.75
C ILE A 118 15.15 1.63 13.53
N ALA A 119 15.90 0.89 14.36
CA ALA A 119 15.34 -0.20 15.16
C ALA A 119 14.30 0.31 16.17
N LEU A 120 14.56 1.43 16.84
CA LEU A 120 13.63 2.06 17.77
C LEU A 120 12.38 2.56 17.06
N ARG A 121 12.55 3.19 15.90
CA ARG A 121 11.45 3.66 15.07
C ARG A 121 10.58 2.51 14.61
N LEU A 122 11.19 1.39 14.20
CA LEU A 122 10.47 0.19 13.83
C LEU A 122 9.68 -0.36 15.03
N GLN A 123 10.26 -0.46 16.22
CA GLN A 123 9.53 -0.91 17.41
C GLN A 123 8.37 0.02 17.77
N ARG A 124 8.55 1.34 17.61
CA ARG A 124 7.53 2.35 17.89
C ARG A 124 6.38 2.32 16.89
N ASP A 125 6.69 2.29 15.59
CA ASP A 125 5.73 2.56 14.53
C ASP A 125 5.17 1.29 13.88
N LEU A 126 5.90 0.17 13.92
CA LEU A 126 5.47 -1.06 13.25
C LEU A 126 4.22 -1.66 13.88
N LEU A 127 4.19 -1.83 15.21
CA LEU A 127 3.04 -2.44 15.89
C LEU A 127 1.76 -1.60 15.72
N PRO A 128 1.75 -0.29 15.98
CA PRO A 128 0.57 0.55 15.73
C PRO A 128 0.11 0.55 14.27
N THR A 129 1.05 0.55 13.33
CA THR A 129 0.72 0.51 11.90
C THR A 129 0.09 -0.83 11.52
N LEU A 130 0.56 -1.93 12.10
CA LEU A 130 0.00 -3.26 11.85
C LEU A 130 -1.38 -3.46 12.47
N THR A 131 -1.59 -3.01 13.70
CA THR A 131 -2.91 -3.06 14.32
C THR A 131 -3.91 -2.16 13.58
N GLY A 132 -3.48 -0.97 13.15
CA GLY A 132 -4.27 -0.10 12.29
C GLY A 132 -4.65 -0.76 10.97
N GLY A 133 -3.70 -1.47 10.34
CA GLY A 133 -3.94 -2.20 9.09
C GLY A 133 -4.91 -3.36 9.27
N LEU A 134 -4.76 -4.14 10.35
CA LEU A 134 -5.65 -5.24 10.70
C LEU A 134 -7.09 -4.78 10.99
N MET A 135 -7.31 -3.54 11.41
CA MET A 135 -8.64 -2.97 11.55
C MET A 135 -9.16 -2.36 10.24
N TYR A 136 -8.30 -1.65 9.52
CA TYR A 136 -8.66 -0.94 8.29
C TYR A 136 -9.04 -1.88 7.14
N TRP A 137 -8.19 -2.86 6.83
CA TRP A 137 -8.36 -3.72 5.66
C TRP A 137 -9.63 -4.59 5.71
N PRO A 138 -9.98 -5.25 6.84
CA PRO A 138 -11.24 -5.99 6.92
C PRO A 138 -12.49 -5.13 6.76
N ILE A 139 -12.46 -3.87 7.21
CA ILE A 139 -13.57 -2.93 7.01
C ILE A 139 -13.68 -2.58 5.53
N CYS A 140 -12.57 -2.27 4.87
CA CYS A 140 -12.53 -2.01 3.42
C CYS A 140 -13.01 -3.21 2.61
N ASP A 141 -12.56 -4.42 2.96
CA ASP A 141 -13.00 -5.66 2.33
C ASP A 141 -14.50 -5.88 2.55
N PHE A 142 -15.01 -5.64 3.76
CA PHE A 142 -16.43 -5.74 4.06
C PHE A 142 -17.28 -4.80 3.19
N PHE A 143 -16.90 -3.52 3.05
CA PHE A 143 -17.60 -2.59 2.15
C PHE A 143 -17.50 -3.03 0.69
N THR A 144 -16.34 -3.56 0.28
CA THR A 144 -16.14 -4.06 -1.07
C THR A 144 -17.06 -5.24 -1.36
N TYR A 145 -17.22 -6.19 -0.44
CA TYR A 145 -18.02 -7.40 -0.68
C TYR A 145 -19.52 -7.24 -0.37
N LYS A 146 -19.91 -6.42 0.61
CA LYS A 146 -21.32 -6.26 1.03
C LYS A 146 -22.17 -5.47 0.04
N ILE A 147 -21.56 -4.52 -0.68
CA ILE A 147 -22.30 -3.62 -1.59
C ILE A 147 -22.67 -4.33 -2.92
N ILE A 148 -22.14 -5.51 -3.20
CA ILE A 148 -22.27 -6.14 -4.52
C ILE A 148 -23.28 -7.31 -4.51
N PRO A 149 -24.42 -7.20 -5.21
CA PRO A 149 -25.31 -8.32 -5.47
C PRO A 149 -24.62 -9.38 -6.34
N VAL A 150 -24.82 -10.67 -6.03
CA VAL A 150 -24.17 -11.82 -6.69
C VAL A 150 -24.32 -11.80 -8.23
N HIS A 151 -25.42 -11.26 -8.75
CA HIS A 151 -25.71 -11.20 -10.19
C HIS A 151 -24.91 -10.12 -10.95
N LEU A 152 -24.42 -9.07 -10.28
CA LEU A 152 -23.58 -8.02 -10.89
C LEU A 152 -22.10 -8.18 -10.56
N GLN A 153 -21.75 -9.17 -9.73
CA GLN A 153 -20.41 -9.34 -9.18
C GLN A 153 -19.33 -9.46 -10.25
N LYS A 154 -19.60 -10.15 -11.36
CA LYS A 154 -18.62 -10.32 -12.44
C LYS A 154 -18.29 -9.02 -13.15
N CYS A 155 -19.29 -8.18 -13.43
CA CYS A 155 -19.09 -6.88 -14.09
C CYS A 155 -18.43 -5.88 -13.14
N PHE A 156 -18.85 -5.87 -11.87
CA PHE A 156 -18.28 -5.02 -10.83
C PHE A 156 -16.83 -5.37 -10.51
N GLN A 157 -16.49 -6.65 -10.40
CA GLN A 157 -15.14 -7.14 -10.14
C GLN A 157 -14.14 -6.73 -11.24
N ILE A 158 -14.59 -6.67 -12.50
CA ILE A 158 -13.74 -6.28 -13.63
C ILE A 158 -13.57 -4.75 -13.72
N HIS A 159 -14.62 -3.98 -13.47
CA HIS A 159 -14.61 -2.53 -13.73
C HIS A 159 -14.41 -1.66 -12.48
N TRP A 160 -15.05 -2.01 -11.37
CA TRP A 160 -15.14 -1.16 -10.17
C TRP A 160 -14.20 -1.56 -9.04
N GLN A 161 -13.94 -2.86 -8.88
CA GLN A 161 -13.07 -3.35 -7.82
C GLN A 161 -11.63 -2.79 -7.89
N PRO A 162 -10.98 -2.66 -9.07
CA PRO A 162 -9.67 -2.03 -9.15
C PRO A 162 -9.69 -0.56 -8.69
N LEU A 163 -10.76 0.18 -8.97
CA LEU A 163 -10.91 1.59 -8.59
C LEU A 163 -11.09 1.76 -7.08
N ILE A 164 -12.00 0.99 -6.49
CA ILE A 164 -12.27 1.03 -5.04
C ILE A 164 -11.03 0.59 -4.26
N ASN A 165 -10.37 -0.49 -4.69
CA ASN A 165 -9.14 -0.96 -4.05
C ASN A 165 -8.00 0.07 -4.16
N SER A 166 -7.91 0.77 -5.30
CA SER A 166 -6.93 1.87 -5.47
C SER A 166 -7.25 3.05 -4.54
N ALA A 167 -8.54 3.38 -4.35
CA ALA A 167 -8.96 4.45 -3.43
C ALA A 167 -8.66 4.11 -1.97
N PHE A 168 -8.96 2.90 -1.51
CA PHE A 168 -8.58 2.45 -0.17
C PHE A 168 -7.06 2.38 0.01
N SER A 169 -6.34 1.88 -1.00
CA SER A 169 -4.87 1.88 -0.97
C SER A 169 -4.31 3.30 -0.89
N PHE A 170 -4.93 4.27 -1.57
CA PHE A 170 -4.54 5.68 -1.50
C PHE A 170 -4.74 6.24 -0.09
N MET A 171 -5.91 6.03 0.52
CA MET A 171 -6.18 6.44 1.91
C MET A 171 -5.21 5.80 2.91
N TRP A 172 -4.97 4.49 2.79
CA TRP A 172 -3.99 3.80 3.62
C TRP A 172 -2.58 4.37 3.45
N THR A 173 -2.22 4.72 2.22
CA THR A 173 -0.90 5.30 1.92
C THR A 173 -0.76 6.70 2.51
N ILE A 174 -1.82 7.53 2.53
CA ILE A 174 -1.83 8.82 3.25
C ILE A 174 -1.52 8.60 4.74
N TYR A 175 -2.15 7.59 5.35
CA TYR A 175 -1.89 7.25 6.75
C TYR A 175 -0.44 6.77 6.96
N LEU A 176 0.08 5.90 6.08
CA LEU A 176 1.46 5.42 6.15
C LEU A 176 2.49 6.55 6.00
N THR A 177 2.30 7.45 5.03
CA THR A 177 3.20 8.58 4.81
C THR A 177 3.14 9.57 5.97
N TYR A 178 1.96 9.76 6.56
CA TYR A 178 1.80 10.52 7.80
C TYR A 178 2.56 9.88 8.97
N MET A 179 2.39 8.58 9.22
CA MET A 179 3.13 7.85 10.26
C MET A 179 4.65 7.93 10.05
N ALA A 180 5.11 7.81 8.79
CA ALA A 180 6.51 7.99 8.43
C ALA A 180 7.00 9.46 8.49
N SER A 181 6.10 10.43 8.63
CA SER A 181 6.44 11.83 8.85
C SER A 181 6.53 12.21 10.34
N LEU A 182 5.98 11.39 11.23
CA LEU A 182 6.10 11.59 12.68
C LEU A 182 7.58 11.61 13.07
N GLY A 183 7.95 12.62 13.89
CA GLY A 183 9.34 12.94 14.21
C GLY A 183 10.14 11.79 14.81
N LYS A 184 11.47 11.97 14.86
CA LYS A 184 12.43 10.98 15.37
C LYS A 184 11.98 10.41 16.71
N ALA A 185 12.10 9.10 16.89
CA ALA A 185 11.92 8.47 18.18
C ALA A 185 13.10 8.86 19.07
N THR A 186 12.96 9.93 19.84
CA THR A 186 13.96 10.32 20.84
C THR A 186 13.94 9.27 21.95
N LYS A 187 15.11 8.72 22.32
CA LYS A 187 15.22 7.96 23.57
C LYS A 187 14.88 8.91 24.72
N VAL A 188 13.87 8.56 25.52
CA VAL A 188 13.65 9.13 26.85
C VAL A 188 14.63 8.49 27.81
#